data_AF-A0A1Y3N9J8-F1
#
_entry.id   AF-A0A1Y3N9J8-F1
#
_cell.length_a   1.000
_cell.length_b   1.000
_cell.length_c   1.000
_cell.angle_alpha   90.00
_cell.angle_beta   90.00
_cell.angle_gamma   90.00
#
_symmetry.space_group_name_H-M   'P 1'
#
loop_
_entity.id
_entity.type
_entity.pdbx_description
1 polymer ?
#
loop_
_entity_poly.entity_id
_entity_poly.type
_entity_poly.pdbx_seq_one_letter_code
_entity_poly.pdbx_strand_id
1 'polypeptide(L)'
;MYNILIKHILLILFILPLILFYSQVISIDVENESDFFNLLNSSQDNLTINIDSKIIINKDCKIKNSFEKLTFIGKDKDTSTLYFSNITSQFYFTENVKEIEFKNISITGNIFFDNNININIISSSISGSINSNYEKKSGTIKLNDIDFLSSTISTDYCVNLSGNVYMDNTRFYGSSLCKRRLFNFNGLNKYRLEVTGSYFNCDYQCACMKVDKGNNVYVHSSFFDKGYVKDDGMDDMSIGGAGIRIINSHSVIQYSSFRDTYSEKGGGAFQLENTLSFIADHIDATNVTSIDFVN
;
A
#
# COMPACT_ATOMS: atom_id res chain seq x y z
N MET A 1 56.27 -7.07 23.16
CA MET A 1 55.14 -6.14 23.34
C MET A 1 54.26 -6.00 22.08
N TYR A 2 54.84 -5.75 20.91
CA TYR A 2 54.09 -5.52 19.66
C TYR A 2 53.11 -6.65 19.25
N ASN A 3 53.54 -7.91 19.33
CA ASN A 3 52.69 -9.08 19.01
C ASN A 3 51.50 -9.28 19.96
N ILE A 4 51.57 -8.73 21.18
CA ILE A 4 50.47 -8.84 22.15
C ILE A 4 49.40 -7.80 21.81
N LEU A 5 49.80 -6.57 21.46
CA LEU A 5 48.90 -5.49 21.08
C LEU A 5 48.10 -5.82 19.80
N ILE A 6 48.76 -6.40 18.79
CA ILE A 6 48.10 -6.82 17.54
C ILE A 6 47.03 -7.89 17.80
N LYS A 7 47.32 -8.87 18.67
CA LYS A 7 46.35 -9.90 19.05
C LYS A 7 45.12 -9.31 19.75
N HIS A 8 45.29 -8.30 20.60
CA HIS A 8 44.17 -7.64 21.29
C HIS A 8 43.32 -6.81 20.31
N ILE A 9 43.95 -6.11 19.37
CA ILE A 9 43.24 -5.33 18.34
C ILE A 9 42.42 -6.26 17.43
N LEU A 10 43.00 -7.38 16.98
CA LEU A 10 42.29 -8.37 16.17
C LEU A 10 41.13 -9.02 16.93
N LEU A 11 41.30 -9.29 18.23
CA LEU A 11 40.24 -9.82 19.07
C LEU A 11 39.07 -8.82 19.22
N ILE A 12 39.37 -7.53 19.45
CA ILE A 12 38.34 -6.48 19.53
C ILE A 12 37.62 -6.34 18.19
N LEU A 13 38.34 -6.31 17.07
CA LEU A 13 37.76 -6.28 15.72
C LEU A 13 36.86 -7.49 15.42
N PHE A 14 37.12 -8.65 16.05
CA PHE A 14 36.31 -9.85 15.89
C PHE A 14 35.08 -9.87 16.82
N ILE A 15 35.23 -9.37 18.04
CA ILE A 15 34.16 -9.33 19.05
C ILE A 15 33.16 -8.19 18.78
N LEU A 16 33.60 -7.04 18.28
CA LEU A 16 32.73 -5.89 18.00
C LEU A 16 31.55 -6.24 17.08
N PRO A 17 31.75 -6.90 15.91
CA PRO A 17 30.63 -7.29 15.06
C PRO A 17 29.74 -8.33 15.75
N LEU A 18 30.29 -9.28 16.53
CA LEU A 18 29.48 -10.26 17.27
C LEU A 18 28.55 -9.60 18.30
N ILE A 19 29.00 -8.53 18.98
CA ILE A 19 28.16 -7.75 19.90
C ILE A 19 27.11 -6.94 19.11
N LEU A 20 27.48 -6.39 17.95
CA LEU A 20 26.57 -5.62 17.10
C LEU A 20 25.52 -6.49 16.41
N PHE A 21 25.81 -7.78 16.15
CA PHE A 21 24.86 -8.75 15.60
C PHE A 21 23.99 -9.42 16.67
N TYR A 22 24.25 -9.18 17.96
CA TYR A 22 23.39 -9.65 19.05
C TYR A 22 22.20 -8.69 19.28
N SER A 23 21.57 -8.22 18.21
CA SER A 23 20.21 -7.67 18.33
C SER A 23 19.27 -8.85 18.54
N GLN A 24 18.80 -9.05 19.77
CA GLN A 24 17.82 -10.09 20.06
C GLN A 24 16.54 -9.79 19.28
N VAL A 25 16.25 -10.58 18.26
CA VAL A 25 14.93 -10.58 17.63
C VAL A 25 14.02 -11.40 18.53
N ILE A 26 13.09 -10.72 19.19
CA ILE A 26 12.06 -11.39 19.99
C ILE A 26 10.92 -11.75 19.05
N SER A 27 10.65 -13.05 18.95
CA SER A 27 9.53 -13.63 18.24
C SER A 27 8.59 -14.25 19.28
N ILE A 28 7.35 -13.76 19.35
CA ILE A 28 6.36 -14.18 20.35
C ILE A 28 5.03 -14.46 19.65
N ASP A 29 4.42 -15.58 20.00
CA ASP A 29 3.09 -15.98 19.52
C ASP A 29 2.00 -15.20 20.25
N VAL A 30 0.99 -14.76 19.51
CA VAL A 30 -0.16 -14.03 20.05
C VAL A 30 -1.42 -14.87 19.92
N GLU A 31 -2.13 -15.03 21.03
CA GLU A 31 -3.39 -15.78 21.08
C GLU A 31 -4.62 -14.88 21.22
N ASN A 32 -4.45 -13.64 21.71
CA ASN A 32 -5.57 -12.74 21.98
C ASN A 32 -5.16 -11.24 21.89
N GLU A 33 -6.16 -10.36 22.01
CA GLU A 33 -5.99 -8.92 21.96
C GLU A 33 -5.04 -8.38 23.04
N SER A 34 -5.11 -8.91 24.25
CA SER A 34 -4.28 -8.45 25.37
C SER A 34 -2.80 -8.72 25.09
N ASP A 35 -2.47 -9.93 24.64
CA ASP A 35 -1.09 -10.29 24.28
C ASP A 35 -0.56 -9.39 23.17
N PHE A 36 -1.38 -9.16 22.14
CA PHE A 36 -1.06 -8.27 21.03
C PHE A 36 -0.66 -6.86 21.52
N PHE A 37 -1.50 -6.24 22.35
CA PHE A 37 -1.20 -4.90 22.87
C PHE A 37 -0.04 -4.87 23.87
N ASN A 38 0.14 -5.92 24.66
CA ASN A 38 1.28 -6.01 25.58
C ASN A 38 2.61 -6.02 24.83
N LEU A 39 2.68 -6.76 23.71
CA LEU A 39 3.88 -6.79 22.85
C LEU A 39 4.14 -5.44 22.19
N LEU A 40 3.12 -4.77 21.67
CA LEU A 40 3.26 -3.45 21.07
C LEU A 40 3.67 -2.36 22.06
N ASN A 41 3.47 -2.59 23.37
CA ASN A 41 3.94 -1.72 24.45
C ASN A 41 5.34 -2.09 24.96
N SER A 42 6.01 -3.08 24.37
CA SER A 42 7.38 -3.45 24.76
C SER A 42 8.40 -2.37 24.42
N SER A 43 9.56 -2.41 25.09
CA SER A 43 10.68 -1.48 24.90
C SER A 43 11.74 -2.01 23.93
N GLN A 44 11.36 -2.92 23.03
CA GLN A 44 12.28 -3.59 22.12
C GLN A 44 12.42 -2.79 20.83
N ASP A 45 13.64 -2.64 20.32
CA ASP A 45 13.86 -1.96 19.04
C ASP A 45 13.30 -2.76 17.86
N ASN A 46 13.45 -4.09 17.90
CA ASN A 46 12.96 -5.00 16.88
C ASN A 46 12.00 -6.02 17.48
N LEU A 47 10.81 -6.13 16.90
CA LEU A 47 9.77 -7.02 17.39
C LEU A 47 9.16 -7.82 16.24
N THR A 48 9.08 -9.14 16.42
CA THR A 48 8.35 -10.05 15.53
C THR A 48 7.17 -10.65 16.29
N ILE A 49 5.97 -10.47 15.77
CA ILE A 49 4.71 -10.96 16.33
C ILE A 49 4.20 -12.06 15.41
N ASN A 50 4.13 -13.29 15.92
CA ASN A 50 3.55 -14.41 15.18
C ASN A 50 2.06 -14.49 15.46
N ILE A 51 1.26 -14.64 14.41
CA ILE A 51 -0.19 -14.66 14.46
C ILE A 51 -0.64 -15.97 13.80
N ASP A 52 -0.94 -17.00 14.59
CA ASP A 52 -1.32 -18.31 14.06
C ASP A 52 -2.84 -18.56 14.12
N SER A 53 -3.60 -17.53 14.51
CA SER A 53 -5.05 -17.60 14.63
C SER A 53 -5.70 -16.25 14.35
N LYS A 54 -7.03 -16.19 14.48
CA LYS A 54 -7.77 -14.94 14.40
C LYS A 54 -7.67 -14.18 15.72
N ILE A 55 -7.04 -13.01 15.68
CA ILE A 55 -6.99 -12.05 16.78
C ILE A 55 -8.03 -10.96 16.56
N ILE A 56 -8.99 -10.86 17.47
CA ILE A 56 -10.04 -9.85 17.43
C ILE A 56 -9.56 -8.61 18.17
N ILE A 57 -9.49 -7.47 17.49
CA ILE A 57 -9.08 -6.18 18.02
C ILE A 57 -10.31 -5.28 18.12
N ASN A 58 -10.64 -4.79 19.31
CA ASN A 58 -11.88 -4.08 19.60
C ASN A 58 -11.72 -2.56 19.66
N LYS A 59 -10.51 -2.05 19.44
CA LYS A 59 -10.17 -0.64 19.53
C LYS A 59 -9.11 -0.24 18.52
N ASP A 60 -8.92 1.06 18.35
CA ASP A 60 -7.83 1.60 17.54
C ASP A 60 -6.48 1.15 18.07
N CYS A 61 -5.58 0.81 17.16
CA CYS A 61 -4.22 0.42 17.49
C CYS A 61 -3.26 1.50 16.98
N LYS A 62 -2.93 2.46 17.84
CA LYS A 62 -1.91 3.47 17.55
C LYS A 62 -0.59 3.11 18.21
N ILE A 63 0.42 2.77 17.40
CA ILE A 63 1.75 2.42 17.89
C ILE A 63 2.52 3.68 18.26
N LYS A 64 2.66 3.92 19.56
CA LYS A 64 3.39 5.08 20.10
C LYS A 64 4.85 4.78 20.42
N ASN A 65 5.17 3.53 20.72
CA ASN A 65 6.53 3.11 21.03
C ASN A 65 7.44 3.19 19.79
N SER A 66 8.73 3.38 20.05
CA SER A 66 9.75 3.42 19.01
C SER A 66 10.16 2.01 18.63
N PHE A 67 10.14 1.72 17.33
CA PHE A 67 10.61 0.46 16.77
C PHE A 67 11.50 0.76 15.56
N GLU A 68 12.68 0.16 15.52
CA GLU A 68 13.48 0.08 14.31
C GLU A 68 12.77 -0.81 13.28
N LYS A 69 12.29 -2.00 13.70
CA LYS A 69 11.48 -2.88 12.84
C LYS A 69 10.37 -3.58 13.61
N LEU A 70 9.16 -3.53 13.06
CA LEU A 70 8.01 -4.27 13.56
C LEU A 70 7.49 -5.23 12.47
N THR A 71 7.46 -6.52 12.79
CA THR A 71 7.11 -7.59 11.86
C THR A 71 5.91 -8.36 12.38
N PHE A 72 4.93 -8.59 11.52
CA PHE A 72 3.77 -9.45 11.79
C PHE A 72 3.81 -10.62 10.81
N ILE A 73 3.95 -11.85 11.32
CA ILE A 73 4.08 -13.05 10.52
C ILE A 73 2.92 -13.98 10.84
N GLY A 74 2.21 -14.40 9.81
CA GLY A 74 1.25 -15.49 9.89
C GLY A 74 1.82 -16.78 9.33
N LYS A 75 1.18 -17.88 9.70
CA LYS A 75 1.38 -19.18 9.07
C LYS A 75 0.89 -19.16 7.62
N ASP A 76 -0.31 -18.66 7.39
CA ASP A 76 -0.91 -18.44 6.08
C ASP A 76 -2.01 -17.36 6.17
N LYS A 77 -2.27 -16.67 5.05
CA LYS A 77 -3.22 -15.55 5.03
C LYS A 77 -4.67 -15.98 5.31
N ASP A 78 -5.02 -17.26 5.19
CA ASP A 78 -6.40 -17.73 5.37
C ASP A 78 -6.74 -17.99 6.85
N THR A 79 -5.73 -18.32 7.67
CA THR A 79 -5.91 -18.65 9.09
C THR A 79 -5.36 -17.59 10.03
N SER A 80 -4.29 -16.88 9.64
CA SER A 80 -3.64 -15.85 10.43
C SER A 80 -4.29 -14.50 10.21
N THR A 81 -5.20 -14.09 11.10
CA THR A 81 -6.04 -12.90 10.87
C THR A 81 -5.95 -11.88 12.01
N LEU A 82 -5.69 -10.62 11.66
CA LEU A 82 -5.99 -9.47 12.50
C LEU A 82 -7.35 -8.91 12.12
N TYR A 83 -8.32 -9.00 13.01
CA TYR A 83 -9.70 -8.60 12.75
C TYR A 83 -10.11 -7.45 13.66
N PHE A 84 -10.17 -6.24 13.12
CA PHE A 84 -10.73 -5.08 13.82
C PHE A 84 -12.25 -5.19 13.83
N SER A 85 -12.85 -5.42 14.99
CA SER A 85 -14.30 -5.65 15.13
C SER A 85 -15.11 -4.38 14.83
N ASN A 86 -14.52 -3.21 15.11
CA ASN A 86 -15.05 -1.94 14.65
C ASN A 86 -14.45 -1.58 13.29
N ILE A 87 -15.32 -1.46 12.29
CA ILE A 87 -14.95 -1.12 10.91
C ILE A 87 -14.28 0.26 10.78
N THR A 88 -14.50 1.18 11.72
CA THR A 88 -13.84 2.49 11.73
C THR A 88 -12.46 2.44 12.34
N SER A 89 -12.12 1.35 13.03
CA SER A 89 -10.85 1.28 13.73
C SER A 89 -9.67 1.19 12.78
N GLN A 90 -8.56 1.77 13.26
CA GLN A 90 -7.36 1.95 12.46
C GLN A 90 -6.15 1.35 13.16
N PHE A 91 -5.35 0.64 12.38
CA PHE A 91 -3.98 0.29 12.69
C PHE A 91 -3.06 1.42 12.23
N TYR A 92 -2.70 2.29 13.17
CA TYR A 92 -1.91 3.48 12.94
C TYR A 92 -0.45 3.23 13.34
N PHE A 93 0.43 3.24 12.34
CA PHE A 93 1.88 3.28 12.51
C PHE A 93 2.39 4.73 12.48
N THR A 94 2.84 5.23 13.63
CA THR A 94 3.43 6.57 13.72
C THR A 94 4.83 6.60 13.16
N GLU A 95 5.40 7.80 12.98
CA GLU A 95 6.78 7.99 12.52
C GLU A 95 7.86 7.38 13.46
N ASN A 96 7.45 6.92 14.65
CA ASN A 96 8.33 6.22 15.60
C ASN A 96 8.62 4.78 15.18
N VAL A 97 7.87 4.23 14.21
CA VAL A 97 8.16 2.91 13.62
C VAL A 97 8.87 3.12 12.30
N LYS A 98 10.14 2.72 12.18
CA LYS A 98 10.89 2.95 10.94
C LYS A 98 10.54 1.92 9.88
N GLU A 99 10.59 0.65 10.22
CA GLU A 99 10.30 -0.45 9.30
C GLU A 99 9.09 -1.27 9.75
N ILE A 100 8.21 -1.60 8.80
CA ILE A 100 7.01 -2.39 9.02
C ILE A 100 6.98 -3.53 8.02
N GLU A 101 6.75 -4.74 8.50
CA GLU A 101 6.60 -5.91 7.64
C GLU A 101 5.36 -6.73 8.01
N PHE A 102 4.54 -7.02 7.01
CA PHE A 102 3.40 -7.92 7.10
C PHE A 102 3.62 -9.08 6.14
N LYS A 103 3.55 -10.31 6.64
CA LYS A 103 3.78 -11.50 5.83
C LYS A 103 2.77 -12.59 6.14
N ASN A 104 2.12 -13.13 5.10
CA ASN A 104 1.22 -14.27 5.22
C ASN A 104 0.07 -14.04 6.22
N ILE A 105 -0.51 -12.85 6.27
CA ILE A 105 -1.65 -12.55 7.16
C ILE A 105 -2.83 -11.94 6.42
N SER A 106 -4.01 -12.10 6.98
CA SER A 106 -5.18 -11.30 6.66
C SER A 106 -5.36 -10.16 7.66
N ILE A 107 -5.69 -8.97 7.16
CA ILE A 107 -6.07 -7.82 7.98
C ILE A 107 -7.47 -7.37 7.55
N THR A 108 -8.43 -7.43 8.47
CA THR A 108 -9.73 -6.77 8.30
C THR A 108 -9.75 -5.51 9.16
N GLY A 109 -9.58 -4.35 8.54
CA GLY A 109 -9.44 -3.06 9.23
C GLY A 109 -8.72 -2.03 8.40
N ASN A 110 -8.67 -0.79 8.89
CA ASN A 110 -7.99 0.31 8.19
C ASN A 110 -6.53 0.40 8.63
N ILE A 111 -5.62 0.70 7.70
CA ILE A 111 -4.18 0.83 7.96
C ILE A 111 -3.74 2.25 7.59
N PHE A 112 -2.93 2.86 8.47
CA PHE A 112 -2.35 4.17 8.24
C PHE A 112 -0.86 4.20 8.54
N PHE A 113 -0.09 4.68 7.57
CA PHE A 113 1.35 4.83 7.64
C PHE A 113 1.75 6.31 7.68
N ASP A 114 2.34 6.75 8.78
CA ASP A 114 2.78 8.14 8.94
C ASP A 114 4.31 8.22 8.87
N ASN A 115 4.84 8.58 7.71
CA ASN A 115 6.26 8.87 7.52
C ASN A 115 7.21 7.70 7.88
N ASN A 116 6.77 6.45 7.77
CA ASN A 116 7.59 5.24 8.02
C ASN A 116 8.62 5.01 6.88
N ILE A 117 9.85 4.64 7.20
CA ILE A 117 10.95 4.56 6.20
C ILE A 117 10.71 3.45 5.19
N ASN A 118 10.34 2.25 5.66
CA ASN A 118 10.18 1.09 4.78
C ASN A 118 8.97 0.24 5.23
N ILE A 119 8.11 -0.08 4.27
CA ILE A 119 6.89 -0.86 4.49
C ILE A 119 6.86 -1.98 3.47
N ASN A 120 6.72 -3.21 3.95
CA ASN A 120 6.73 -4.40 3.13
C ASN A 120 5.53 -5.27 3.48
N ILE A 121 4.63 -5.47 2.52
CA ILE A 121 3.47 -6.33 2.69
C ILE A 121 3.53 -7.43 1.64
N ILE A 122 3.62 -8.68 2.10
CA ILE A 122 3.90 -9.84 1.25
C ILE A 122 2.85 -10.93 1.48
N SER A 123 2.29 -11.47 0.40
CA SER A 123 1.41 -12.65 0.42
C SER A 123 0.29 -12.51 1.45
N SER A 124 -0.34 -11.35 1.49
CA SER A 124 -1.30 -10.96 2.53
C SER A 124 -2.63 -10.55 1.91
N SER A 125 -3.71 -10.57 2.70
CA SER A 125 -5.02 -10.09 2.29
C SER A 125 -5.44 -8.91 3.17
N ILE A 126 -5.95 -7.84 2.57
CA ILE A 126 -6.37 -6.64 3.29
C ILE A 126 -7.81 -6.31 2.89
N SER A 127 -8.71 -6.34 3.86
CA SER A 127 -10.09 -5.88 3.71
C SER A 127 -10.28 -4.61 4.52
N GLY A 128 -10.32 -3.45 3.87
CA GLY A 128 -10.36 -2.16 4.57
C GLY A 128 -9.90 -0.99 3.72
N SER A 129 -9.16 -0.07 4.33
CA SER A 129 -8.48 1.02 3.63
C SER A 129 -7.00 1.06 3.95
N ILE A 130 -6.18 1.51 3.01
CA ILE A 130 -4.74 1.70 3.21
C ILE A 130 -4.41 3.15 2.88
N ASN A 131 -3.86 3.86 3.86
CA ASN A 131 -3.52 5.27 3.73
C ASN A 131 -2.08 5.52 4.13
N SER A 132 -1.44 6.51 3.51
CA SER A 132 -0.11 6.96 3.93
C SER A 132 0.10 8.46 3.81
N ASN A 133 0.99 8.99 4.64
CA ASN A 133 1.45 10.37 4.61
C ASN A 133 2.98 10.45 4.57
N TYR A 134 3.52 11.05 3.51
CA TYR A 134 4.96 11.24 3.28
C TYR A 134 5.35 12.68 2.92
N GLU A 135 4.60 13.65 3.44
CA GLU A 135 4.91 15.08 3.26
C GLU A 135 6.19 15.51 4.00
N LYS A 136 6.53 14.85 5.13
CA LYS A 136 7.68 15.25 5.96
C LYS A 136 8.94 14.45 5.66
N LYS A 137 8.81 13.14 5.47
CA LYS A 137 9.93 12.21 5.25
C LYS A 137 9.67 11.36 4.03
N SER A 138 10.74 10.83 3.44
CA SER A 138 10.62 9.87 2.36
C SER A 138 10.54 8.46 2.91
N GLY A 139 9.64 7.67 2.36
CA GLY A 139 9.53 6.26 2.65
C GLY A 139 9.24 5.45 1.40
N THR A 140 9.27 4.14 1.59
CA THR A 140 9.02 3.14 0.55
C THR A 140 7.91 2.22 1.01
N ILE A 141 6.94 1.95 0.12
CA ILE A 141 5.90 0.95 0.31
C ILE A 141 6.04 -0.10 -0.79
N LYS A 142 6.17 -1.36 -0.40
CA LYS A 142 6.19 -2.52 -1.29
C LYS A 142 5.00 -3.42 -1.01
N LEU A 143 4.22 -3.68 -2.05
CA LEU A 143 3.02 -4.50 -2.02
C LEU A 143 3.22 -5.68 -2.99
N ASN A 144 3.44 -6.88 -2.45
CA ASN A 144 3.77 -8.05 -3.26
C ASN A 144 2.79 -9.18 -3.00
N ASP A 145 2.14 -9.69 -4.05
CA ASP A 145 1.19 -10.81 -3.93
C ASP A 145 0.06 -10.52 -2.92
N ILE A 146 -0.53 -9.32 -3.00
CA ILE A 146 -1.60 -8.90 -2.10
C ILE A 146 -2.96 -9.07 -2.75
N ASP A 147 -3.94 -9.46 -1.94
CA ASP A 147 -5.36 -9.34 -2.27
C ASP A 147 -5.98 -8.21 -1.45
N PHE A 148 -6.38 -7.12 -2.11
CA PHE A 148 -7.06 -5.99 -1.47
C PHE A 148 -8.55 -6.00 -1.79
N LEU A 149 -9.38 -5.91 -0.75
CA LEU A 149 -10.83 -5.79 -0.81
C LEU A 149 -11.25 -4.46 -0.16
N SER A 150 -12.10 -3.70 -0.84
CA SER A 150 -12.61 -2.43 -0.30
C SER A 150 -13.30 -2.62 1.07
N SER A 151 -13.10 -1.66 1.98
CA SER A 151 -13.79 -1.58 3.28
C SER A 151 -15.32 -1.60 3.14
N THR A 152 -16.02 -1.86 4.24
CA THR A 152 -17.47 -1.60 4.37
C THR A 152 -17.80 -0.13 4.65
N ILE A 153 -16.78 0.72 4.84
CA ILE A 153 -16.93 2.18 5.01
C ILE A 153 -16.65 2.88 3.70
N SER A 154 -17.50 3.86 3.39
CA SER A 154 -17.31 4.71 2.23
C SER A 154 -16.17 5.72 2.43
N THR A 155 -15.20 5.72 1.52
CA THR A 155 -14.06 6.64 1.47
C THR A 155 -13.90 7.20 0.05
N ASP A 156 -13.24 8.35 -0.10
CA ASP A 156 -12.97 8.88 -1.44
C ASP A 156 -12.08 7.92 -2.26
N TYR A 157 -11.05 7.41 -1.59
CA TYR A 157 -10.14 6.41 -2.12
C TYR A 157 -10.02 5.25 -1.14
N CYS A 158 -10.08 4.02 -1.63
CA CYS A 158 -9.93 2.83 -0.80
C CYS A 158 -8.45 2.59 -0.47
N VAL A 159 -7.57 2.87 -1.42
CA VAL A 159 -6.11 2.88 -1.23
C VAL A 159 -5.57 4.26 -1.63
N ASN A 160 -4.95 4.96 -0.69
CA ASN A 160 -4.42 6.31 -0.87
C ASN A 160 -2.97 6.40 -0.42
N LEU A 161 -2.05 6.30 -1.39
CA LEU A 161 -0.63 6.18 -1.11
C LEU A 161 0.19 7.39 -1.58
N SER A 162 1.25 7.69 -0.83
CA SER A 162 2.33 8.60 -1.16
C SER A 162 3.67 7.93 -0.81
N GLY A 163 4.80 8.58 -1.11
CA GLY A 163 6.13 7.95 -0.99
C GLY A 163 6.48 7.10 -2.22
N ASN A 164 7.60 6.39 -2.20
CA ASN A 164 7.96 5.50 -3.31
C ASN A 164 7.15 4.20 -3.20
N VAL A 165 6.28 3.92 -4.17
CA VAL A 165 5.37 2.78 -4.12
C VAL A 165 5.73 1.77 -5.20
N TYR A 166 5.83 0.50 -4.82
CA TYR A 166 6.08 -0.63 -5.70
C TYR A 166 5.00 -1.68 -5.47
N MET A 167 4.35 -2.10 -6.55
CA MET A 167 3.31 -3.12 -6.52
C MET A 167 3.65 -4.21 -7.52
N ASP A 168 3.70 -5.44 -7.04
CA ASP A 168 3.98 -6.61 -7.86
C ASP A 168 2.95 -7.70 -7.61
N ASN A 169 2.37 -8.22 -8.69
CA ASN A 169 1.37 -9.29 -8.67
C ASN A 169 0.24 -9.05 -7.63
N THR A 170 -0.24 -7.81 -7.51
CA THR A 170 -1.27 -7.44 -6.52
C THR A 170 -2.64 -7.29 -7.18
N ARG A 171 -3.70 -7.70 -6.47
CA ARG A 171 -5.08 -7.66 -6.95
C ARG A 171 -5.92 -6.73 -6.07
N PHE A 172 -6.58 -5.76 -6.68
CA PHE A 172 -7.44 -4.80 -6.01
C PHE A 172 -8.88 -4.97 -6.48
N TYR A 173 -9.81 -5.07 -5.52
CA TYR A 173 -11.25 -5.18 -5.77
C TYR A 173 -11.97 -3.98 -5.15
N GLY A 174 -12.53 -3.14 -6.01
CA GLY A 174 -13.31 -1.97 -5.65
C GLY A 174 -14.78 -2.27 -5.42
N SER A 175 -15.48 -1.26 -4.91
CA SER A 175 -16.93 -1.26 -4.74
C SER A 175 -17.43 0.18 -4.75
N SER A 176 -18.74 0.37 -4.58
CA SER A 176 -19.37 1.70 -4.48
C SER A 176 -18.92 2.50 -3.25
N LEU A 177 -18.20 1.84 -2.34
CA LEU A 177 -17.63 2.47 -1.15
C LEU A 177 -16.36 3.27 -1.47
N CYS A 178 -15.69 2.98 -2.60
CA CYS A 178 -14.60 3.82 -3.13
C CYS A 178 -15.19 4.97 -3.97
N LYS A 179 -15.67 6.04 -3.32
CA LYS A 179 -16.53 7.07 -3.94
C LYS A 179 -15.94 7.68 -5.21
N ARG A 180 -14.63 7.92 -5.22
CA ARG A 180 -13.93 8.46 -6.39
C ARG A 180 -13.25 7.33 -7.13
N ARG A 181 -12.26 6.69 -6.50
CA ARG A 181 -11.42 5.68 -7.14
C ARG A 181 -10.95 4.61 -6.18
N LEU A 182 -10.69 3.43 -6.69
CA LEU A 182 -10.10 2.33 -5.94
C LEU A 182 -8.72 2.70 -5.39
N PHE A 183 -7.85 3.23 -6.26
CA PHE A 183 -6.47 3.56 -5.92
C PHE A 183 -6.12 5.02 -6.27
N ASN A 184 -5.44 5.71 -5.35
CA ASN A 184 -4.88 7.03 -5.55
C ASN A 184 -3.40 7.05 -5.14
N PHE A 185 -2.57 7.55 -6.04
CA PHE A 185 -1.17 7.87 -5.78
C PHE A 185 -0.92 9.36 -5.86
N ASN A 186 -0.39 9.94 -4.78
CA ASN A 186 0.11 11.31 -4.76
C ASN A 186 1.65 11.31 -4.64
N GLY A 187 2.32 11.60 -5.75
CA GLY A 187 3.76 11.59 -5.85
C GLY A 187 4.45 12.85 -5.31
N LEU A 188 3.71 13.92 -4.97
CA LEU A 188 4.26 15.17 -4.44
C LEU A 188 5.43 15.75 -5.28
N ASN A 189 5.41 15.52 -6.60
CA ASN A 189 6.45 15.89 -7.57
C ASN A 189 7.84 15.30 -7.26
N LYS A 190 7.89 14.25 -6.44
CA LYS A 190 9.12 13.69 -5.91
C LYS A 190 9.18 12.19 -6.03
N TYR A 191 8.07 11.53 -5.75
CA TYR A 191 8.01 10.10 -5.57
C TYR A 191 7.62 9.37 -6.85
N ARG A 192 8.01 8.10 -6.88
CA ARG A 192 7.75 7.19 -7.99
C ARG A 192 6.71 6.14 -7.65
N LEU A 193 6.00 5.69 -8.68
CA LEU A 193 5.05 4.59 -8.63
C LEU A 193 5.48 3.53 -9.65
N GLU A 194 5.58 2.28 -9.23
CA GLU A 194 5.85 1.13 -10.10
C GLU A 194 4.79 0.06 -9.85
N VAL A 195 4.12 -0.38 -10.92
CA VAL A 195 3.03 -1.36 -10.87
C VAL A 195 3.27 -2.43 -11.93
N THR A 196 3.48 -3.67 -11.49
CA THR A 196 3.80 -4.79 -12.37
C THR A 196 2.85 -5.94 -12.12
N GLY A 197 2.38 -6.58 -13.19
CA GLY A 197 1.60 -7.82 -13.10
C GLY A 197 0.32 -7.71 -12.28
N SER A 198 -0.22 -6.51 -12.08
CA SER A 198 -1.27 -6.26 -11.09
C SER A 198 -2.66 -6.14 -11.74
N TYR A 199 -3.70 -6.40 -10.97
CA TYR A 199 -5.08 -6.41 -11.43
C TYR A 199 -5.94 -5.44 -10.62
N PHE A 200 -6.71 -4.59 -11.31
CA PHE A 200 -7.65 -3.67 -10.71
C PHE A 200 -9.03 -3.99 -11.27
N ASN A 201 -9.95 -4.43 -10.40
CA ASN A 201 -11.35 -4.66 -10.76
C ASN A 201 -12.22 -3.71 -9.96
N CYS A 202 -12.95 -2.87 -10.67
CA CYS A 202 -13.71 -1.79 -10.06
C CYS A 202 -15.24 -2.05 -10.06
N ASP A 203 -15.64 -3.22 -10.57
CA ASP A 203 -16.99 -3.80 -10.60
C ASP A 203 -18.11 -2.85 -11.09
N TYR A 204 -17.76 -1.92 -11.99
CA TYR A 204 -18.61 -0.82 -12.45
C TYR A 204 -19.14 0.07 -11.33
N GLN A 205 -18.50 0.07 -10.16
CA GLN A 205 -18.93 0.86 -9.01
C GLN A 205 -18.02 2.05 -8.71
N CYS A 206 -16.78 2.05 -9.23
CA CYS A 206 -15.81 3.13 -9.06
C CYS A 206 -14.81 3.14 -10.23
N ALA A 207 -13.98 4.18 -10.31
CA ALA A 207 -12.85 4.21 -11.25
C ALA A 207 -11.59 3.59 -10.64
N CYS A 208 -10.65 3.14 -11.47
CA CYS A 208 -9.60 2.26 -10.97
C CYS A 208 -8.43 3.00 -10.35
N MET A 209 -7.72 3.86 -11.09
CA MET A 209 -6.51 4.49 -10.56
C MET A 209 -6.46 5.99 -10.85
N LYS A 210 -5.97 6.77 -9.88
CA LYS A 210 -5.48 8.14 -10.08
C LYS A 210 -4.01 8.23 -9.72
N VAL A 211 -3.28 8.94 -10.56
CA VAL A 211 -1.88 9.30 -10.39
C VAL A 211 -1.79 10.82 -10.45
N ASP A 212 -1.28 11.43 -9.39
CA ASP A 212 -1.11 12.87 -9.27
C ASP A 212 0.32 13.20 -8.87
N LYS A 213 0.95 14.17 -9.56
CA LYS A 213 2.29 14.67 -9.24
C LYS A 213 3.35 13.57 -9.14
N GLY A 214 3.26 12.55 -9.98
CA GLY A 214 4.21 11.43 -10.04
C GLY A 214 5.47 11.81 -10.82
N ASN A 215 6.63 11.74 -10.17
CA ASN A 215 7.91 12.08 -10.80
C ASN A 215 8.37 11.00 -11.81
N ASN A 216 8.04 9.74 -11.54
CA ASN A 216 8.25 8.63 -12.46
C ASN A 216 7.20 7.55 -12.18
N VAL A 217 6.31 7.32 -13.13
CA VAL A 217 5.19 6.40 -12.98
C VAL A 217 5.32 5.33 -14.04
N TYR A 218 5.48 4.09 -13.61
CA TYR A 218 5.62 2.94 -14.48
C TYR A 218 4.52 1.93 -14.18
N VAL A 219 3.74 1.57 -15.19
CA VAL A 219 2.73 0.51 -15.10
C VAL A 219 2.97 -0.47 -16.22
N HIS A 220 3.14 -1.74 -15.89
CA HIS A 220 3.56 -2.76 -16.82
C HIS A 220 2.80 -4.07 -16.62
N SER A 221 2.38 -4.71 -17.71
CA SER A 221 1.72 -6.04 -17.65
C SER A 221 0.54 -6.08 -16.68
N SER A 222 -0.26 -5.02 -16.62
CA SER A 222 -1.33 -4.86 -15.63
C SER A 222 -2.71 -4.77 -16.30
N PHE A 223 -3.74 -5.10 -15.54
CA PHE A 223 -5.12 -5.23 -16.03
C PHE A 223 -6.05 -4.28 -15.27
N PHE A 224 -6.85 -3.50 -16.00
CA PHE A 224 -7.83 -2.56 -15.46
C PHE A 224 -9.22 -2.92 -16.01
N ASP A 225 -10.05 -3.51 -15.18
CA ASP A 225 -11.34 -4.07 -15.57
C ASP A 225 -12.50 -3.36 -14.87
N LYS A 226 -13.59 -3.17 -15.62
CA LYS A 226 -14.88 -2.70 -15.09
C LYS A 226 -14.77 -1.37 -14.35
N GLY A 227 -13.91 -0.47 -14.82
CA GLY A 227 -13.82 0.90 -14.33
C GLY A 227 -15.07 1.68 -14.70
N TYR A 228 -15.62 2.47 -13.76
CA TYR A 228 -16.77 3.33 -14.01
C TYR A 228 -16.59 4.73 -13.42
N VAL A 229 -16.87 5.75 -14.24
CA VAL A 229 -17.05 7.14 -13.76
C VAL A 229 -18.45 7.61 -14.13
N LYS A 230 -19.22 7.95 -13.11
CA LYS A 230 -20.52 8.60 -13.25
C LYS A 230 -20.37 10.11 -13.39
N ASP A 231 -21.21 10.72 -14.22
CA ASP A 231 -21.45 12.16 -14.21
C ASP A 231 -22.48 12.48 -13.12
N ASP A 232 -22.02 13.00 -12.00
CA ASP A 232 -22.87 13.44 -10.90
C ASP A 232 -23.05 14.97 -10.85
N GLY A 233 -22.57 15.70 -11.87
CA GLY A 233 -22.59 17.16 -11.90
C GLY A 233 -21.69 17.83 -10.86
N MET A 234 -20.84 17.08 -10.16
CA MET A 234 -19.83 17.63 -9.26
C MET A 234 -18.50 17.77 -10.00
N ASP A 235 -18.07 19.02 -10.23
CA ASP A 235 -16.93 19.39 -11.08
C ASP A 235 -15.61 18.69 -10.71
N ASP A 236 -15.40 18.37 -9.42
CA ASP A 236 -14.16 17.75 -8.94
C ASP A 236 -14.25 16.22 -8.72
N MET A 237 -15.45 15.69 -8.48
CA MET A 237 -15.65 14.26 -8.14
C MET A 237 -15.87 13.39 -9.39
N SER A 238 -16.47 13.94 -10.44
CA SER A 238 -16.82 13.23 -11.68
C SER A 238 -15.75 13.23 -12.77
N ILE A 239 -14.55 13.73 -12.51
CA ILE A 239 -13.55 13.86 -13.57
C ILE A 239 -13.11 12.46 -14.04
N GLY A 240 -13.27 12.23 -15.35
CA GLY A 240 -13.22 10.92 -16.00
C GLY A 240 -11.87 10.19 -15.97
N GLY A 241 -11.64 9.24 -16.87
CA GLY A 241 -10.53 8.28 -16.76
C GLY A 241 -10.96 7.08 -15.94
N ALA A 242 -11.88 6.27 -16.46
CA ALA A 242 -12.42 5.12 -15.74
C ALA A 242 -11.35 4.06 -15.42
N GLY A 243 -10.40 3.85 -16.33
CA GLY A 243 -9.17 3.10 -16.07
C GLY A 243 -8.19 3.90 -15.21
N ILE A 244 -7.40 4.78 -15.82
CA ILE A 244 -6.38 5.58 -15.16
C ILE A 244 -6.58 7.06 -15.46
N ARG A 245 -6.55 7.89 -14.41
CA ARG A 245 -6.41 9.35 -14.54
C ARG A 245 -5.01 9.78 -14.12
N ILE A 246 -4.34 10.57 -14.96
CA ILE A 246 -2.97 11.02 -14.77
C ILE A 246 -2.93 12.55 -14.77
N ILE A 247 -2.36 13.13 -13.71
CA ILE A 247 -2.30 14.57 -13.49
C ILE A 247 -0.86 14.98 -13.16
N ASN A 248 -0.31 16.00 -13.84
CA ASN A 248 0.99 16.59 -13.52
C ASN A 248 2.13 15.57 -13.33
N SER A 249 2.18 14.52 -14.16
CA SER A 249 3.07 13.37 -13.95
C SER A 249 3.89 13.03 -15.19
N HIS A 250 5.02 12.34 -14.97
CA HIS A 250 5.74 11.60 -16.01
C HIS A 250 5.32 10.13 -15.93
N SER A 251 4.68 9.61 -16.98
CA SER A 251 4.08 8.26 -16.94
C SER A 251 4.38 7.43 -18.18
N VAL A 252 4.67 6.16 -17.94
CA VAL A 252 4.90 5.13 -18.95
C VAL A 252 4.03 3.92 -18.61
N ILE A 253 3.09 3.58 -19.48
CA ILE A 253 2.14 2.49 -19.34
C ILE A 253 2.37 1.51 -20.48
N GLN A 254 2.73 0.27 -20.18
CA GLN A 254 3.10 -0.70 -21.21
C GLN A 254 2.47 -2.07 -20.99
N TYR A 255 2.22 -2.79 -22.09
CA TYR A 255 1.75 -4.18 -22.09
C TYR A 255 0.54 -4.40 -21.19
N SER A 256 -0.35 -3.42 -21.09
CA SER A 256 -1.45 -3.40 -20.13
C SER A 256 -2.79 -3.46 -20.84
N SER A 257 -3.78 -4.07 -20.20
CA SER A 257 -5.12 -4.25 -20.75
C SER A 257 -6.15 -3.41 -19.99
N PHE A 258 -7.08 -2.82 -20.73
CA PHE A 258 -8.24 -2.08 -20.24
C PHE A 258 -9.49 -2.74 -20.79
N ARG A 259 -10.35 -3.26 -19.92
CA ARG A 259 -11.55 -3.98 -20.34
C ARG A 259 -12.80 -3.47 -19.65
N ASP A 260 -13.83 -3.27 -20.46
CA ASP A 260 -15.14 -2.85 -20.01
C ASP A 260 -15.10 -1.60 -19.10
N THR A 261 -14.24 -0.64 -19.43
CA THR A 261 -14.15 0.63 -18.69
C THR A 261 -15.06 1.67 -19.34
N TYR A 262 -15.94 2.28 -18.56
CA TYR A 262 -16.93 3.25 -19.03
C TYR A 262 -16.83 4.57 -18.25
N SER A 263 -16.75 5.69 -18.96
CA SER A 263 -16.80 7.02 -18.36
C SER A 263 -17.93 7.83 -18.97
N GLU A 264 -18.81 8.39 -18.14
CA GLU A 264 -19.79 9.41 -18.54
C GLU A 264 -19.15 10.80 -18.75
N LYS A 265 -17.81 10.88 -18.61
CA LYS A 265 -16.98 12.04 -18.93
C LYS A 265 -15.84 11.60 -19.87
N GLY A 266 -14.84 12.45 -20.05
CA GLY A 266 -13.63 12.12 -20.81
C GLY A 266 -12.82 10.95 -20.24
N GLY A 267 -12.28 10.11 -21.13
CA GLY A 267 -11.30 9.09 -20.79
C GLY A 267 -11.90 7.76 -20.31
N GLY A 268 -12.07 6.81 -21.24
CA GLY A 268 -12.40 5.41 -20.89
C GLY A 268 -11.21 4.72 -20.23
N ALA A 269 -10.12 4.51 -20.99
CA ALA A 269 -8.89 3.90 -20.50
C ALA A 269 -8.01 4.93 -19.77
N PHE A 270 -7.77 6.08 -20.40
CA PHE A 270 -6.91 7.14 -19.86
C PHE A 270 -7.62 8.49 -19.87
N GLN A 271 -7.44 9.26 -18.80
CA GLN A 271 -7.67 10.70 -18.78
C GLN A 271 -6.36 11.39 -18.41
N LEU A 272 -5.88 12.29 -19.27
CA LEU A 272 -4.62 13.00 -19.10
C LEU A 272 -4.88 14.47 -18.83
N GLU A 273 -4.29 15.01 -17.77
CA GLU A 273 -4.45 16.41 -17.37
C GLU A 273 -3.10 17.02 -17.02
N ASN A 274 -2.70 18.09 -17.71
CA ASN A 274 -1.43 18.77 -17.47
C ASN A 274 -0.23 17.81 -17.34
N THR A 275 -0.25 16.72 -18.12
CA THR A 275 0.73 15.64 -17.99
C THR A 275 2.08 16.09 -18.54
N LEU A 276 3.16 15.84 -17.79
CA LEU A 276 4.51 16.31 -18.15
C LEU A 276 5.12 15.46 -19.27
N SER A 277 4.91 14.14 -19.21
CA SER A 277 5.16 13.23 -20.33
C SER A 277 4.30 11.98 -20.19
N PHE A 278 3.85 11.42 -21.31
CA PHE A 278 3.05 10.20 -21.33
C PHE A 278 3.49 9.28 -22.47
N ILE A 279 3.73 8.01 -22.15
CA ILE A 279 3.97 6.94 -23.12
C ILE A 279 2.98 5.83 -22.82
N ALA A 280 2.23 5.42 -23.85
CA ALA A 280 1.40 4.23 -23.84
C ALA A 280 1.87 3.32 -24.98
N ASP A 281 2.25 2.09 -24.65
CA ASP A 281 2.83 1.16 -25.61
C ASP A 281 2.30 -0.26 -25.38
N HIS A 282 1.99 -1.00 -26.45
CA HIS A 282 1.35 -2.32 -26.38
C HIS A 282 0.13 -2.36 -25.44
N ILE A 283 -0.81 -1.41 -25.62
CA ILE A 283 -2.05 -1.36 -24.86
C ILE A 283 -3.14 -2.17 -25.56
N ASP A 284 -3.80 -3.05 -24.82
CA ASP A 284 -5.00 -3.76 -25.25
C ASP A 284 -6.24 -3.08 -24.64
N ALA A 285 -7.16 -2.61 -25.48
CA ALA A 285 -8.35 -1.88 -25.04
C ALA A 285 -9.59 -2.53 -25.66
N THR A 286 -10.43 -3.14 -24.82
CA THR A 286 -11.66 -3.84 -25.24
C THR A 286 -12.85 -3.26 -24.48
N ASN A 287 -13.92 -2.87 -25.20
CA ASN A 287 -15.12 -2.23 -24.60
C ASN A 287 -14.79 -1.01 -23.72
N VAL A 288 -13.87 -0.17 -24.19
CA VAL A 288 -13.46 1.05 -23.53
C VAL A 288 -14.24 2.22 -24.11
N THR A 289 -15.09 2.87 -23.30
CA THR A 289 -16.01 3.92 -23.77
C THR A 289 -15.92 5.16 -22.90
N SER A 290 -15.94 6.34 -23.53
CA SER A 290 -16.14 7.63 -22.86
C SER A 290 -17.20 8.44 -23.60
N ILE A 291 -18.11 9.08 -22.85
CA ILE A 291 -19.13 9.98 -23.39
C ILE A 291 -18.77 11.39 -22.96
N ASP A 292 -17.76 11.98 -23.61
CA ASP A 292 -17.49 13.40 -23.41
C ASP A 292 -18.43 14.20 -24.31
N PHE A 293 -19.54 14.68 -23.74
CA PHE A 293 -20.41 15.61 -24.43
C PHE A 293 -19.69 16.96 -24.54
N VAL A 294 -19.01 17.18 -25.66
CA VAL A 294 -18.52 18.51 -26.04
C VAL A 294 -19.73 19.42 -26.20
N ASN A 295 -19.97 20.29 -25.21
CA ASN A 295 -20.88 21.43 -25.30
C ASN A 295 -20.07 22.70 -25.55
#